data_AF-A0A2D6XKD8-F1
#
_entry.id   AF-A0A2D6XKD8-F1
#
_cell.length_a   1.000
_cell.length_b   1.000
_cell.length_c   1.000
_cell.angle_alpha   90.00
_cell.angle_beta   90.00
_cell.angle_gamma   90.00
#
_symmetry.space_group_name_H-M   'P 1'
#
loop_
_entity.id
_entity.type
_entity.pdbx_description
1 polymer ?
#
loop_
_entity_poly.entity_id
_entity_poly.type
_entity_poly.pdbx_seq_one_letter_code
_entity_poly.pdbx_strand_id
1 'polypeptide(L)' 'MINENKMVSRFYVANFYEEQLKKFKKLGMGKETENGVIITPTLIKVTKKRLGELRKIYRKNNEI' A
#
# COMPACT_ATOMS: atom_id res chain seq x y z
N MET A 1 -12.53 -21.49 -17.92
CA MET A 1 -12.46 -20.13 -17.33
C MET A 1 -11.44 -20.13 -16.21
N ILE A 2 -10.19 -19.72 -16.48
CA ILE A 2 -9.10 -19.72 -15.50
C ILE A 2 -8.99 -18.32 -14.90
N ASN A 3 -9.68 -18.13 -13.76
CA ASN A 3 -9.44 -17.20 -12.67
C ASN A 3 -8.53 -15.97 -12.92
N GLU A 4 -9.04 -14.96 -13.62
CA GLU A 4 -8.37 -13.67 -13.90
C GLU A 4 -8.10 -12.81 -12.64
N ASN A 5 -8.62 -13.21 -11.47
CA ASN A 5 -8.65 -12.38 -10.24
C ASN A 5 -7.49 -12.61 -9.25
N LYS A 6 -6.68 -13.67 -9.41
CA LYS A 6 -5.60 -13.99 -8.43
C LYS A 6 -4.29 -13.23 -8.68
N MET A 7 -4.21 -12.44 -9.74
CA MET A 7 -2.96 -11.87 -10.26
C MET A 7 -2.92 -10.34 -10.20
N VAL A 8 -3.61 -9.70 -9.25
CA VAL A 8 -3.15 -8.38 -8.81
C VAL A 8 -1.76 -8.60 -8.19
N SER A 9 -0.72 -8.42 -9.02
CA SER A 9 0.65 -8.71 -8.65
C SER A 9 0.97 -8.06 -7.32
N ARG A 10 1.61 -8.78 -6.39
CA ARG A 10 2.01 -8.23 -5.09
C ARG A 10 2.82 -6.94 -5.24
N PHE A 11 3.55 -6.81 -6.35
CA PHE A 11 4.25 -5.59 -6.76
C PHE A 11 3.28 -4.43 -7.00
N TYR A 12 2.19 -4.67 -7.75
CA TYR A 12 1.15 -3.67 -7.98
C TYR A 12 0.55 -3.19 -6.65
N VAL A 13 0.23 -4.12 -5.74
CA VAL A 13 -0.31 -3.77 -4.42
C VAL A 13 0.70 -2.97 -3.59
N ALA A 14 1.97 -3.36 -3.60
CA ALA A 14 3.03 -2.62 -2.89
C ALA A 14 3.18 -1.19 -3.44
N ASN A 15 3.18 -1.03 -4.76
CA ASN A 15 3.25 0.28 -5.41
C ASN A 15 2.04 1.14 -5.05
N PHE A 16 0.84 0.55 -5.02
CA PHE A 16 -0.36 1.25 -4.56
C PHE A 16 -0.16 1.81 -3.14
N TYR A 17 0.30 1.00 -2.19
CA TYR A 17 0.55 1.46 -0.81
C TYR A 17 1.61 2.56 -0.74
N GLU A 18 2.64 2.49 -1.57
CA GLU A 18 3.67 3.54 -1.66
C GLU A 18 3.11 4.86 -2.20
N GLU A 19 2.29 4.82 -3.25
CA GLU A 19 1.61 6.00 -3.79
C GLU A 19 0.64 6.62 -2.78
N GLN A 20 -0.09 5.81 -2.01
CA GLN A 20 -0.94 6.31 -0.92
C GLN A 20 -0.11 7.04 0.14
N LEU A 21 1.05 6.54 0.53
CA LEU A 21 1.93 7.23 1.48
C LEU A 21 2.47 8.56 0.94
N LYS A 22 2.84 8.62 -0.35
CA LYS A 22 3.22 9.88 -1.01
C LYS A 22 2.06 10.89 -1.00
N LYS A 23 0.85 10.40 -1.27
CA LYS A 23 -0.37 11.21 -1.25
C LYS A 23 -0.69 11.74 0.14
N PHE A 24 -0.62 10.90 1.16
CA PHE A 24 -0.82 11.32 2.55
C PHE A 24 0.20 12.38 2.97
N LYS A 25 1.46 12.23 2.54
CA LYS A 25 2.50 13.24 2.77
C LYS A 25 2.18 14.57 2.08
N LYS A 26 1.63 14.54 0.86
CA LYS A 26 1.26 15.74 0.11
C LYS A 26 0.05 16.46 0.68
N LEU A 27 -1.00 15.71 1.06
CA LEU A 27 -2.24 16.28 1.59
C LEU A 27 -2.08 16.77 3.03
N GLY A 28 -1.35 16.01 3.86
CA GLY A 28 -1.16 16.32 5.29
C GLY A 28 -2.16 15.60 6.19
N MET A 29 -1.84 15.57 7.49
CA MET A 29 -2.63 14.90 8.53
C MET A 29 -3.95 15.63 8.78
N GLY A 30 -5.02 14.87 9.09
CA GLY A 30 -6.36 15.39 9.33
C GLY A 30 -7.09 15.86 8.07
N LYS A 31 -6.47 15.78 6.88
CA LYS A 31 -7.12 16.05 5.60
C LYS A 31 -7.84 14.82 5.08
N GLU A 32 -8.87 15.07 4.30
CA GLU A 32 -9.68 14.05 3.63
C GLU A 32 -9.14 13.79 2.23
N THR A 33 -9.11 12.53 1.84
CA THR A 33 -8.82 12.12 0.45
C THR A 33 -10.05 12.28 -0.43
N GLU A 34 -9.87 12.18 -1.75
CA GLU A 34 -10.96 12.17 -2.73
C GLU A 34 -11.99 11.05 -2.53
N ASN A 35 -11.63 10.02 -1.74
CA ASN A 35 -12.49 8.87 -1.45
C ASN A 35 -13.17 8.98 -0.08
N GLY A 36 -13.17 10.15 0.54
CA GLY A 36 -13.83 10.39 1.83
C GLY A 36 -13.09 9.84 3.05
N VAL A 37 -11.81 9.49 2.90
CA VAL A 37 -10.99 8.92 3.98
C VAL A 37 -10.15 10.01 4.65
N ILE A 38 -10.25 10.14 5.97
CA ILE A 38 -9.43 11.04 6.78
C ILE A 38 -8.04 10.45 7.03
N ILE A 39 -7.00 11.26 6.78
CA ILE A 39 -5.61 10.88 7.02
C ILE A 39 -5.30 10.96 8.52
N THR A 40 -5.25 9.79 9.17
CA THR A 40 -4.92 9.66 10.59
C THR A 40 -3.51 9.09 10.81
N PRO A 41 -2.90 9.29 11.99
CA PRO A 41 -1.64 8.64 12.35
C PRO A 41 -1.73 7.10 12.25
N THR A 42 -2.87 6.53 12.66
CA THR A 42 -3.14 5.10 12.59
C THR A 42 -3.15 4.61 11.15
N LEU A 43 -3.84 5.32 10.25
CA LEU A 43 -3.87 4.99 8.82
C LEU A 43 -2.44 4.96 8.23
N ILE A 44 -1.64 5.99 8.49
CA ILE A 44 -0.25 6.04 8.02
C ILE A 44 0.56 4.86 8.58
N LYS A 45 0.40 4.54 9.87
CA LYS A 45 1.12 3.45 10.54
C LYS A 45 0.77 2.08 9.91
N VAL A 46 -0.52 1.79 9.71
CA VAL A 46 -0.94 0.49 9.14
C VAL A 46 -0.54 0.36 7.67
N THR A 47 -0.64 1.44 6.89
CA THR A 47 -0.22 1.49 5.48
C THR A 47 1.28 1.23 5.35
N LYS A 48 2.12 1.85 6.18
CA LYS A 48 3.58 1.56 6.24
C LYS A 48 3.87 0.11 6.63
N LYS A 49 3.18 -0.39 7.66
CA LYS A 49 3.35 -1.78 8.12
C LYS A 49 3.06 -2.76 6.98
N ARG A 50 1.94 -2.58 6.29
CA ARG A 50 1.52 -3.47 5.20
C ARG A 50 2.48 -3.43 4.01
N LEU A 51 2.96 -2.24 3.64
CA LEU A 51 4.00 -2.09 2.61
C LEU A 51 5.28 -2.88 2.98
N GLY A 52 5.69 -2.80 4.25
CA GLY A 52 6.84 -3.56 4.76
C GLY A 52 6.64 -5.09 4.66
N GLU A 53 5.46 -5.60 5.00
CA GLU A 53 5.11 -7.01 4.86
C GLU A 53 5.18 -7.47 3.40
N LEU A 54 4.60 -6.69 2.49
CA LEU A 54 4.59 -6.99 1.05
C LEU A 54 6.01 -7.01 0.47
N ARG A 55 6.86 -6.06 0.85
CA ARG A 55 8.27 -6.01 0.40
C ARG A 55 9.12 -7.14 0.96
N LYS A 56 8.94 -7.53 2.23
CA LYS A 56 9.68 -8.65 2.84
C LYS A 56 9.39 -9.98 2.14
N ILE A 57 8.12 -10.23 1.81
CA ILE A 57 7.72 -11.42 1.07
C ILE A 57 8.37 -11.45 -0.31
N TYR A 58 8.49 -10.29 -0.98
CA TYR A 58 9.17 -10.21 -2.27
C TYR A 58 10.66 -10.57 -2.16
N ARG A 59 11.38 -10.00 -1.18
CA ARG A 59 12.81 -10.31 -0.97
C ARG A 59 13.04 -11.81 -0.74
N LYS A 60 12.24 -12.44 0.12
CA LYS A 60 12.33 -13.89 0.40
C LYS A 60 12.10 -14.77 -0.83
N ASN A 61 11.30 -14.32 -1.80
CA ASN A 61 10.99 -15.11 -3.01
C ASN A 61 11.98 -14.87 -4.16
N ASN A 62 12.87 -13.87 -4.08
CA ASN A 62 13.85 -13.51 -5.11
C ASN A 62 15.31 -13.67 -4.65
N GLU A 63 15.53 -14.15 -3.41
CA GLU A 63 16.82 -14.67 -2.97
C GLU A 63 16.90 -16.14 -3.43
N ILE A 64 17.42 -16.35 -4.65
CA ILE A 64 17.99 -17.62 -5.17
C ILE A 64 19.49 -17.39 -5.34
#